data_AF-A0A959QBU6-F1
#
_entry.id   AF-A0A959QBU6-F1
#
_cell.length_a   1.000
_cell.length_b   1.000
_cell.length_c   1.000
_cell.angle_alpha   90.00
_cell.angle_beta   90.00
_cell.angle_gamma   90.00
#
_symmetry.space_group_name_H-M   'P 1'
#
loop_
_entity.id
_entity.type
_entity.pdbx_description
1 polymer ?
#
loop_
_entity_poly.entity_id
_entity_poly.type
_entity_poly.pdbx_seq_one_letter_code
_entity_poly.pdbx_strand_id
1 'polypeptide(L)'
;FEDLDGHSLRSNSFSVILTKPFGETAYLAGRFRYSANGDYPTIMDFGKEYSIYNALLSLGFKRTEDFEWGFGIWYSQSFRRASPLPFVFYNRNFNHRWGVEAVIPAYIFVRFNLSDKDILLTGFEYDSQSYRIAIDRSPLTDYDYAINHSEMVLNLKWERWLAPWIWLDLQAGYQLNFSTDFEAKSLETPSFEVEPTPSPLFKVGVFLSPPGE
;
A
#
# COMPACT_ATOMS: atom_id res chain seq x y z
N PHE A 1 7.74 -3.51 10.22
CA PHE A 1 9.06 -3.87 10.77
C PHE A 1 10.03 -2.71 10.51
N GLU A 2 10.59 -2.10 11.56
CA GLU A 2 11.55 -0.97 11.42
C GLU A 2 13.02 -1.41 11.55
N ASP A 3 13.28 -2.53 12.22
CA ASP A 3 14.61 -3.08 12.48
C ASP A 3 14.54 -4.61 12.46
N LEU A 4 15.51 -5.27 11.82
CA LEU A 4 15.74 -6.70 11.93
C LEU A 4 17.25 -6.93 12.13
N ASP A 5 17.62 -7.58 13.23
CA ASP A 5 19.00 -7.93 13.57
C ASP A 5 19.99 -6.74 13.60
N GLY A 6 19.51 -5.54 13.98
CA GLY A 6 20.35 -4.33 14.07
C GLY A 6 20.51 -3.58 12.76
N HIS A 7 19.79 -3.98 11.71
CA HIS A 7 19.78 -3.31 10.41
C HIS A 7 18.45 -2.57 10.20
N SER A 8 18.54 -1.25 10.01
CA SER A 8 17.39 -0.39 9.70
C SER A 8 16.88 -0.66 8.29
N LEU A 9 15.61 -1.05 8.18
CA LEU A 9 14.96 -1.29 6.90
C LEU A 9 14.41 0.03 6.34
N ARG A 10 14.74 0.33 5.08
CA ARG A 10 14.28 1.53 4.37
C ARG A 10 13.44 1.17 3.16
N SER A 11 12.43 1.99 2.89
CA SER A 11 11.55 1.86 1.73
C SER A 11 11.33 3.22 1.10
N ASN A 12 11.89 3.43 -0.09
CA ASN A 12 11.65 4.63 -0.90
C ASN A 12 10.77 4.26 -2.09
N SER A 13 9.82 5.12 -2.46
CA SER A 13 9.00 4.84 -3.64
C SER A 13 8.63 6.09 -4.43
N PHE A 14 8.57 5.92 -5.74
CA PHE A 14 8.11 6.90 -6.70
C PHE A 14 6.88 6.35 -7.42
N SER A 15 5.83 7.15 -7.62
CA SER A 15 4.66 6.71 -8.39
C SER A 15 4.09 7.79 -9.28
N VAL A 16 3.62 7.37 -10.46
CA VAL A 16 2.94 8.19 -11.47
C VAL A 16 1.55 7.61 -11.68
N ILE A 17 0.54 8.48 -11.73
CA ILE A 17 -0.85 8.15 -12.01
C ILE A 17 -1.27 8.91 -13.26
N LEU A 18 -1.90 8.22 -14.20
CA LEU A 18 -2.44 8.77 -15.44
C LEU A 18 -3.90 8.37 -15.55
N THR A 19 -4.78 9.34 -15.79
CA THR A 19 -6.20 9.10 -15.98
C THR A 19 -6.65 9.70 -17.30
N LYS A 20 -7.39 8.91 -18.09
CA LYS A 20 -7.96 9.34 -19.36
C LYS A 20 -9.48 9.12 -19.33
N PRO A 21 -10.30 10.18 -19.36
CA PRO A 21 -11.74 10.04 -19.48
C PRO A 21 -12.12 9.50 -20.85
N PHE A 22 -13.17 8.69 -20.88
CA PHE A 22 -13.78 8.12 -22.07
C PHE A 22 -15.29 8.39 -22.03
N GLY A 23 -15.73 9.38 -22.82
CA GLY A 23 -17.10 9.88 -22.74
C GLY A 23 -17.36 10.60 -21.42
N GLU A 24 -18.62 10.61 -20.98
CA GLU A 24 -19.07 11.38 -19.82
C GLU A 24 -18.98 10.61 -18.49
N THR A 25 -19.09 9.27 -18.54
CA THR A 25 -19.27 8.44 -17.33
C THR A 25 -18.24 7.34 -17.18
N ALA A 26 -17.25 7.25 -18.05
CA ALA A 26 -16.20 6.24 -17.97
C ALA A 26 -14.81 6.86 -18.06
N TYR A 27 -13.82 6.18 -17.49
CA TYR A 27 -12.42 6.56 -17.59
C TYR A 27 -11.51 5.33 -17.48
N LEU A 28 -10.29 5.47 -17.97
CA LEU A 28 -9.21 4.53 -17.76
C LEU A 28 -8.16 5.19 -16.89
N ALA A 29 -7.78 4.52 -15.81
CA ALA A 29 -6.68 4.95 -14.95
C ALA A 29 -5.56 3.92 -14.96
N GLY A 30 -4.35 4.42 -15.09
CA GLY A 30 -3.11 3.67 -14.97
C GLY A 30 -2.26 4.26 -13.85
N ARG A 31 -1.65 3.40 -13.03
CA ARG A 31 -0.65 3.81 -12.04
C ARG A 31 0.58 2.96 -12.20
N PHE A 32 1.74 3.60 -12.22
CA PHE A 32 3.04 2.94 -12.16
C PHE A 32 3.75 3.38 -10.88
N ARG A 33 4.28 2.44 -10.11
CA ARG A 33 5.06 2.70 -8.88
C ARG A 33 6.35 1.91 -8.92
N TYR A 34 7.46 2.59 -8.74
CA TYR A 34 8.77 2.02 -8.50
C TYR A 34 9.11 2.16 -7.02
N SER A 35 9.55 1.09 -6.36
CA SER A 35 9.97 1.12 -4.96
C SER A 35 11.34 0.46 -4.81
N ALA A 36 12.16 1.00 -3.90
CA ALA A 36 13.44 0.47 -3.50
C ALA A 36 13.38 0.12 -2.01
N ASN A 37 13.27 -1.17 -1.69
CA ASN A 37 13.09 -1.67 -0.33
C ASN A 37 14.34 -2.49 0.08
N GLY A 38 15.05 -2.08 1.11
CA GLY A 38 16.26 -2.76 1.55
C GLY A 38 16.94 -2.16 2.78
N ASP A 39 18.05 -2.76 3.15
CA ASP A 39 18.90 -2.49 4.32
C ASP A 39 20.14 -1.65 3.96
N TYR A 40 19.99 -0.72 3.02
CA TYR A 40 21.11 0.07 2.51
C TYR A 40 21.39 1.31 3.38
N PRO A 41 22.68 1.67 3.60
CA PRO A 41 23.07 2.77 4.47
C PRO A 41 22.76 4.16 3.86
N THR A 42 22.60 4.23 2.54
CA THR A 42 22.30 5.46 1.80
C THR A 42 20.83 5.87 1.95
N ILE A 43 20.51 7.11 1.58
CA ILE A 43 19.12 7.59 1.56
C ILE A 43 18.31 6.82 0.50
N MET A 44 18.94 6.42 -0.60
CA MET A 44 18.34 5.64 -1.66
C MET A 44 19.40 4.76 -2.33
N ASP A 45 19.02 3.53 -2.67
CA ASP A 45 19.81 2.61 -3.49
C ASP A 45 18.91 2.09 -4.63
N PHE A 46 19.44 2.11 -5.85
CA PHE A 46 18.74 1.68 -7.07
C PHE A 46 19.20 0.29 -7.54
N GLY A 47 19.85 -0.48 -6.66
CA GLY A 47 20.14 -1.90 -6.87
C GLY A 47 18.92 -2.65 -7.41
N LYS A 48 19.13 -3.50 -8.43
CA LYS A 48 18.07 -4.30 -9.05
C LYS A 48 17.46 -5.27 -8.04
N GLU A 49 18.26 -5.70 -7.07
CA GLU A 49 17.93 -6.57 -5.96
C GLU A 49 16.91 -5.97 -4.97
N TYR A 50 16.83 -4.64 -4.88
CA TYR A 50 15.91 -3.90 -4.01
C TYR A 50 14.67 -3.37 -4.74
N SER A 51 14.65 -3.50 -6.07
CA SER A 51 13.68 -2.87 -6.95
C SER A 51 12.37 -3.66 -7.05
N ILE A 52 11.25 -2.98 -6.77
CA ILE A 52 9.89 -3.50 -6.92
C ILE A 52 9.11 -2.59 -7.88
N TYR A 53 8.56 -3.19 -8.93
CA TYR A 53 7.74 -2.50 -9.93
C TYR A 53 6.28 -2.89 -9.73
N ASN A 54 5.41 -1.90 -9.54
CA ASN A 54 3.97 -2.10 -9.49
C ASN A 54 3.31 -1.34 -10.64
N ALA A 55 2.45 -2.02 -11.38
CA ALA A 55 1.58 -1.43 -12.40
C ALA A 55 0.14 -1.73 -12.03
N LEU A 56 -0.73 -0.74 -12.16
CA LEU A 56 -2.17 -0.88 -11.99
C LEU A 56 -2.84 -0.31 -13.23
N LEU A 57 -3.81 -1.04 -13.76
CA LEU A 57 -4.66 -0.60 -14.86
C LEU A 57 -6.11 -0.85 -14.49
N SER A 58 -6.98 0.14 -14.69
CA SER A 58 -8.38 0.05 -14.27
C SER A 58 -9.31 0.79 -15.21
N LEU A 59 -10.51 0.23 -15.38
CA LEU A 59 -11.64 0.84 -16.05
C LEU A 59 -12.66 1.25 -14.99
N GLY A 60 -12.91 2.54 -14.88
CA GLY A 60 -13.85 3.13 -13.92
C GLY A 60 -15.09 3.69 -14.61
N PHE A 61 -16.22 3.59 -13.91
CA PHE A 61 -17.51 4.12 -14.32
C PHE A 61 -18.05 5.04 -13.23
N LYS A 62 -18.00 6.34 -13.47
CA LYS A 62 -18.60 7.37 -12.62
C LYS A 62 -20.02 7.65 -13.12
N ARG A 63 -21.00 6.97 -12.51
CA ARG A 63 -22.41 7.01 -12.96
C ARG A 63 -23.13 8.26 -12.49
N THR A 64 -22.78 8.75 -11.31
CA THR A 64 -23.26 10.01 -10.73
C THR A 64 -22.10 10.70 -9.99
N GLU A 65 -22.33 11.91 -9.47
CA GLU A 65 -21.34 12.59 -8.63
C GLU A 65 -20.99 11.78 -7.36
N ASP A 66 -21.96 11.04 -6.85
CA ASP A 66 -21.88 10.27 -5.61
C ASP A 66 -21.63 8.76 -5.80
N PHE A 67 -21.53 8.27 -7.04
CA PHE A 67 -21.37 6.84 -7.28
C PHE A 67 -20.40 6.52 -8.41
N GLU A 68 -19.40 5.74 -8.04
CA GLU A 68 -18.35 5.27 -8.90
C GLU A 68 -18.03 3.81 -8.60
N TRP A 69 -17.79 3.02 -9.65
CA TRP A 69 -17.30 1.67 -9.50
C TRP A 69 -16.45 1.29 -10.71
N GLY A 70 -15.67 0.23 -10.57
CA GLY A 70 -14.90 -0.27 -11.69
C GLY A 70 -14.13 -1.52 -11.33
N PHE A 71 -13.26 -1.90 -12.25
CA PHE A 71 -12.43 -3.08 -12.09
C PHE A 71 -11.08 -2.83 -12.75
N GLY A 72 -10.09 -3.60 -12.32
CA GLY A 72 -8.75 -3.46 -12.81
C GLY A 72 -7.90 -4.67 -12.52
N ILE A 73 -6.67 -4.57 -12.97
CA ILE A 73 -5.62 -5.51 -12.67
C ILE A 73 -4.48 -4.74 -12.02
N TRP A 74 -4.03 -5.25 -10.89
CA TRP A 74 -2.79 -4.86 -10.27
C TRP A 74 -1.74 -5.90 -10.60
N TYR A 75 -0.54 -5.46 -10.92
CA TYR A 75 0.59 -6.30 -11.26
C TYR A 75 1.78 -5.83 -10.45
N SER A 76 2.36 -6.72 -9.68
CA SER A 76 3.61 -6.48 -8.96
C SER A 76 4.70 -7.41 -9.45
N GLN A 77 5.83 -6.84 -9.79
CA GLN A 77 7.04 -7.56 -10.17
C GLN A 77 8.14 -7.17 -9.20
N SER A 78 8.44 -8.09 -8.30
CA SER A 78 9.67 -8.07 -7.50
C SER A 78 10.78 -8.85 -8.22
N PHE A 79 11.97 -8.85 -7.64
CA PHE A 79 13.09 -9.69 -8.08
C PHE A 79 12.78 -11.20 -8.12
N ARG A 80 11.69 -11.66 -7.48
CA ARG A 80 11.34 -13.09 -7.36
C ARG A 80 10.12 -13.48 -8.18
N ARG A 81 9.03 -12.72 -8.08
CA ARG A 81 7.71 -13.15 -8.56
C ARG A 81 6.98 -12.00 -9.21
N ALA A 82 6.32 -12.33 -10.31
CA ALA A 82 5.30 -11.53 -10.95
C ALA A 82 3.93 -12.00 -10.44
N SER A 83 3.20 -11.11 -9.79
CA SER A 83 1.90 -11.39 -9.18
C SER A 83 0.83 -10.47 -9.77
N PRO A 84 0.04 -10.94 -10.74
CA PRO A 84 -1.17 -10.27 -11.17
C PRO A 84 -2.32 -10.56 -10.19
N LEU A 85 -3.06 -9.52 -9.80
CA LEU A 85 -4.24 -9.61 -8.95
C LEU A 85 -5.38 -8.78 -9.57
N PRO A 86 -6.51 -9.39 -9.96
CA PRO A 86 -7.68 -8.63 -10.32
C PRO A 86 -8.25 -7.95 -9.08
N PHE A 87 -8.79 -6.74 -9.27
CA PHE A 87 -9.50 -6.04 -8.22
C PHE A 87 -10.75 -5.36 -8.77
N VAL A 88 -11.69 -5.11 -7.86
CA VAL A 88 -12.86 -4.27 -8.12
C VAL A 88 -12.85 -3.12 -7.14
N PHE A 89 -13.30 -1.95 -7.57
CA PHE A 89 -13.44 -0.82 -6.67
C PHE A 89 -14.87 -0.28 -6.71
N TYR A 90 -15.30 0.25 -5.57
CA TYR A 90 -16.62 0.76 -5.33
C TYR A 90 -16.51 1.96 -4.41
N ASN A 91 -17.00 3.11 -4.85
CA ASN A 91 -17.03 4.34 -4.08
C ASN A 91 -18.44 4.92 -4.17
N ARG A 92 -19.08 5.10 -3.02
CA ARG A 92 -20.45 5.64 -2.96
C ARG A 92 -20.64 6.55 -1.76
N ASN A 93 -21.13 7.76 -2.02
CA ASN A 93 -21.70 8.61 -0.99
C ASN A 93 -23.20 8.29 -0.88
N PHE A 94 -23.69 7.99 0.33
CA PHE A 94 -25.11 7.78 0.60
C PHE A 94 -25.82 9.09 0.93
N ASN A 95 -25.09 10.04 1.53
CA ASN A 95 -25.51 11.41 1.81
C ASN A 95 -24.27 12.26 2.09
N HIS A 96 -24.45 13.54 2.42
CA HIS A 96 -23.36 14.47 2.74
C HIS A 96 -22.45 14.02 3.90
N ARG A 97 -22.93 13.17 4.81
CA ARG A 97 -22.16 12.65 5.95
C ARG A 97 -21.59 11.27 5.75
N TRP A 98 -22.25 10.38 5.02
CA TRP A 98 -21.90 8.96 4.97
C TRP A 98 -21.54 8.51 3.56
N GLY A 99 -20.44 7.78 3.46
CA GLY A 99 -20.03 7.09 2.25
C GLY A 99 -19.29 5.79 2.54
N VAL A 100 -19.00 5.04 1.50
CA VAL A 100 -18.17 3.84 1.53
C VAL A 100 -17.18 3.91 0.37
N GLU A 101 -15.95 3.53 0.65
CA GLU A 101 -14.91 3.29 -0.34
C GLU A 101 -14.36 1.88 -0.15
N ALA A 102 -14.24 1.14 -1.24
CA ALA A 102 -13.76 -0.23 -1.23
C ALA A 102 -12.95 -0.50 -2.48
N VAL A 103 -11.85 -1.24 -2.30
CA VAL A 103 -11.06 -1.84 -3.38
C VAL A 103 -10.85 -3.29 -2.98
N ILE A 104 -11.60 -4.22 -3.54
CA ILE A 104 -11.57 -5.63 -3.13
C ILE A 104 -10.51 -6.36 -3.97
N PRO A 105 -9.60 -7.15 -3.34
CA PRO A 105 -9.58 -7.55 -1.93
C PRO A 105 -8.75 -6.65 -0.98
N ALA A 106 -8.24 -5.51 -1.46
CA ALA A 106 -7.32 -4.65 -0.70
C ALA A 106 -7.93 -3.97 0.53
N TYR A 107 -9.08 -3.30 0.45
CA TYR A 107 -9.66 -2.62 1.60
C TYR A 107 -11.16 -2.34 1.45
N ILE A 108 -11.81 -2.09 2.59
CA ILE A 108 -13.16 -1.56 2.70
C ILE A 108 -13.20 -0.57 3.85
N PHE A 109 -13.57 0.68 3.57
CA PHE A 109 -13.75 1.75 4.55
C PHE A 109 -15.15 2.35 4.47
N VAL A 110 -15.70 2.64 5.64
CA VAL A 110 -16.87 3.51 5.82
C VAL A 110 -16.34 4.90 6.13
N ARG A 111 -16.82 5.90 5.38
CA ARG A 111 -16.46 7.31 5.51
C ARG A 111 -17.57 8.07 6.22
N PHE A 112 -17.20 8.86 7.21
CA PHE A 112 -18.06 9.79 7.93
C PHE A 112 -17.48 11.21 7.86
N ASN A 113 -18.13 12.09 7.09
CA ASN A 113 -17.77 13.50 6.99
C ASN A 113 -18.37 14.24 8.19
N LEU A 114 -17.53 14.66 9.13
CA LEU A 114 -17.92 15.45 10.31
C LEU A 114 -18.22 16.90 9.91
N SER A 115 -17.44 17.41 8.97
CA SER A 115 -17.56 18.74 8.37
C SER A 115 -16.95 18.71 6.96
N ASP A 116 -17.05 19.82 6.21
CA ASP A 116 -16.34 19.95 4.92
C ASP A 116 -14.80 19.91 5.06
N LYS A 117 -14.29 19.92 6.29
CA LYS A 117 -12.86 19.96 6.64
C LYS A 117 -12.39 18.73 7.42
N ASP A 118 -13.31 17.85 7.83
CA ASP A 118 -13.01 16.74 8.73
C ASP A 118 -13.68 15.47 8.22
N ILE A 119 -12.85 14.47 7.89
CA ILE A 119 -13.30 13.18 7.37
C ILE A 119 -12.77 12.09 8.31
N LEU A 120 -13.66 11.23 8.77
CA LEU A 120 -13.31 10.05 9.54
C LEU A 120 -13.53 8.81 8.67
N LEU A 121 -12.56 7.90 8.62
CA LEU A 121 -12.69 6.63 7.92
C LEU A 121 -12.42 5.48 8.90
N THR A 122 -13.28 4.47 8.87
CA THR A 122 -13.09 3.25 9.67
C THR A 122 -13.32 2.03 8.80
N GLY A 123 -12.47 1.02 8.95
CA GLY A 123 -12.54 -0.14 8.07
C GLY A 123 -11.40 -1.11 8.23
N PHE A 124 -11.28 -2.00 7.25
CA PHE A 124 -10.23 -2.99 7.19
C PHE A 124 -9.40 -2.79 5.93
N GLU A 125 -8.10 -2.94 6.08
CA GLU A 125 -7.12 -2.83 5.01
C GLU A 125 -6.23 -4.07 5.04
N TYR A 126 -6.14 -4.77 3.92
CA TYR A 126 -5.21 -5.85 3.68
C TYR A 126 -3.94 -5.26 3.08
N ASP A 127 -2.81 -5.49 3.75
CA ASP A 127 -1.49 -5.13 3.24
C ASP A 127 -0.65 -6.38 3.05
N SER A 128 0.13 -6.41 1.98
CA SER A 128 1.04 -7.51 1.67
C SER A 128 2.34 -6.92 1.14
N GLN A 129 3.40 -7.13 1.90
CA GLN A 129 4.71 -6.55 1.63
C GLN A 129 5.74 -7.67 1.50
N SER A 130 6.56 -7.57 0.44
CA SER A 130 7.69 -8.47 0.22
C SER A 130 9.00 -7.71 0.46
N TYR A 131 9.85 -8.25 1.34
CA TYR A 131 11.18 -7.72 1.66
C TYR A 131 12.28 -8.73 1.31
N ARG A 132 13.46 -8.24 0.95
CA ARG A 132 14.68 -9.06 0.84
C ARG A 132 15.65 -8.66 1.94
N ILE A 133 16.25 -9.65 2.58
CA ILE A 133 17.32 -9.44 3.55
C ILE A 133 18.50 -10.31 3.14
N ALA A 134 19.66 -9.67 2.96
CA ALA A 134 20.93 -10.35 2.72
C ALA A 134 21.65 -10.46 4.07
N ILE A 135 21.87 -11.69 4.56
CA ILE A 135 22.47 -11.91 5.89
C ILE A 135 24.00 -11.94 5.80
N ASP A 136 24.57 -12.46 4.70
CA ASP A 136 26.01 -12.47 4.50
C ASP A 136 26.34 -12.28 3.01
N ARG A 137 27.27 -11.37 2.71
CA ARG A 137 27.77 -11.07 1.35
C ARG A 137 29.16 -11.66 1.16
N SER A 138 29.33 -12.93 1.50
CA SER A 138 30.58 -13.64 1.24
C SER A 138 30.65 -14.04 -0.24
N PRO A 139 31.76 -13.85 -0.96
CA PRO A 139 31.91 -14.25 -2.36
C PRO A 139 31.78 -15.76 -2.61
N LEU A 140 31.60 -16.56 -1.56
CA LEU A 140 31.48 -18.02 -1.60
C LEU A 140 30.07 -18.53 -1.24
N THR A 141 29.21 -17.72 -0.59
CA THR A 141 27.86 -18.12 -0.13
C THR A 141 26.92 -16.91 -0.06
N ASP A 142 25.88 -16.90 -0.90
CA ASP A 142 24.77 -15.94 -0.82
C ASP A 142 23.70 -16.47 0.15
N TYR A 143 23.70 -15.97 1.38
CA TYR A 143 22.62 -16.20 2.35
C TYR A 143 21.56 -15.10 2.22
N ASP A 144 20.58 -15.31 1.33
CA ASP A 144 19.44 -14.40 1.16
C ASP A 144 18.13 -15.02 1.68
N TYR A 145 17.31 -14.18 2.32
CA TYR A 145 15.92 -14.48 2.66
C TYR A 145 14.97 -13.54 1.93
N ALA A 146 13.87 -14.08 1.43
CA ALA A 146 12.71 -13.29 1.01
C ALA A 146 11.61 -13.45 2.06
N ILE A 147 11.14 -12.33 2.61
CA ILE A 147 10.07 -12.24 3.59
C ILE A 147 8.82 -11.81 2.86
N ASN A 148 7.76 -12.61 2.90
CA ASN A 148 6.43 -12.18 2.50
C ASN A 148 5.60 -12.03 3.76
N HIS A 149 5.17 -10.80 4.04
CA HIS A 149 4.36 -10.49 5.20
C HIS A 149 2.98 -10.04 4.73
N SER A 150 1.94 -10.73 5.19
CA SER A 150 0.55 -10.33 4.92
C SER A 150 -0.17 -10.05 6.23
N GLU A 151 -0.78 -8.87 6.29
CA GLU A 151 -1.49 -8.37 7.46
C GLU A 151 -2.88 -7.86 7.06
N MET A 152 -3.80 -7.92 8.02
CA MET A 152 -5.05 -7.17 7.95
C MET A 152 -5.09 -6.19 9.10
N VAL A 153 -5.36 -4.94 8.76
CA VAL A 153 -5.34 -3.83 9.70
C VAL A 153 -6.78 -3.36 9.88
N LEU A 154 -7.29 -3.49 11.12
CA LEU A 154 -8.47 -2.74 11.52
C LEU A 154 -8.03 -1.30 11.77
N ASN A 155 -8.64 -0.34 11.09
CA ASN A 155 -8.04 0.96 10.91
C ASN A 155 -9.05 2.09 11.09
N LEU A 156 -8.64 3.12 11.84
CA LEU A 156 -9.33 4.39 12.05
C LEU A 156 -8.44 5.52 11.52
N LYS A 157 -8.90 6.22 10.49
CA LYS A 157 -8.22 7.37 9.88
C LYS A 157 -9.03 8.63 10.15
N TRP A 158 -8.35 9.71 10.50
CA TRP A 158 -8.93 11.05 10.61
C TRP A 158 -8.12 12.01 9.76
N GLU A 159 -8.78 12.53 8.73
CA GLU A 159 -8.23 13.52 7.82
C GLU A 159 -8.82 14.89 8.14
N ARG A 160 -7.94 15.89 8.24
CA ARG A 160 -8.33 17.26 8.56
C ARG A 160 -7.65 18.29 7.69
N TRP A 161 -8.46 19.18 7.11
CA TRP A 161 -7.97 20.39 6.46
C TRP A 161 -7.46 21.38 7.51
N LEU A 162 -6.17 21.69 7.48
CA LEU A 162 -5.54 22.61 8.44
C LEU A 162 -5.44 24.02 7.87
N ALA A 163 -4.97 24.14 6.63
CA ALA A 163 -4.72 25.40 5.95
C ALA A 163 -4.89 25.21 4.43
N PRO A 164 -4.96 26.28 3.63
CA PRO A 164 -4.85 26.16 2.19
C PRO A 164 -3.64 25.28 1.86
N TRP A 165 -3.87 24.28 1.01
CA TRP A 165 -2.90 23.28 0.59
C TRP A 165 -2.57 22.18 1.61
N ILE A 166 -2.78 22.39 2.91
CA ILE A 166 -2.25 21.49 3.94
C ILE A 166 -3.39 20.70 4.58
N TRP A 167 -3.26 19.38 4.51
CA TRP A 167 -4.08 18.45 5.24
C TRP A 167 -3.25 17.58 6.15
N LEU A 168 -3.83 17.26 7.31
CA LEU A 168 -3.32 16.29 8.27
C LEU A 168 -4.04 14.97 8.07
N ASP A 169 -3.29 13.88 8.12
CA ASP A 169 -3.79 12.51 8.19
C ASP A 169 -3.30 11.88 9.50
N LEU A 170 -4.22 11.40 10.32
CA LEU A 170 -3.93 10.67 11.55
C LEU A 170 -4.56 9.29 11.47
N GLN A 171 -3.74 8.27 11.67
CA GLN A 171 -4.14 6.89 11.59
C GLN A 171 -3.84 6.15 12.90
N ALA A 172 -4.84 5.42 13.40
CA ALA A 172 -4.69 4.49 14.50
C ALA A 172 -5.32 3.15 14.09
N GLY A 173 -4.62 2.05 14.27
CA GLY A 173 -5.09 0.74 13.87
C GLY A 173 -4.55 -0.40 14.72
N TYR A 174 -5.03 -1.60 14.41
CA TYR A 174 -4.58 -2.84 15.04
C TYR A 174 -4.30 -3.86 13.94
N GLN A 175 -3.03 -4.29 13.86
CA GLN A 175 -2.55 -5.22 12.85
C GLN A 175 -2.79 -6.66 13.30
N LEU A 176 -3.51 -7.41 12.48
CA LEU A 176 -3.74 -8.85 12.60
C LEU A 176 -2.89 -9.54 11.55
N ASN A 177 -1.78 -10.12 11.98
CA ASN A 177 -0.84 -10.79 11.08
C ASN A 177 -1.32 -12.22 10.78
N PHE A 178 -1.31 -12.62 9.52
CA PHE A 178 -1.75 -13.97 9.13
C PHE A 178 -0.60 -14.92 8.87
N SER A 179 0.35 -14.53 8.02
CA SER A 179 1.54 -15.33 7.74
C SER A 179 2.73 -14.43 7.43
N THR A 180 3.89 -14.85 7.91
CA THR A 180 5.18 -14.31 7.48
C THR A 180 6.06 -15.48 7.06
N ASP A 181 6.20 -15.63 5.74
CA ASP A 181 6.96 -16.73 5.16
C ASP A 181 8.40 -16.27 4.92
N PHE A 182 9.37 -16.92 5.58
CA PHE A 182 10.78 -16.75 5.30
C PHE A 182 11.24 -17.86 4.36
N GLU A 183 11.35 -17.52 3.08
CA GLU A 183 11.74 -18.47 2.05
C GLU A 183 13.23 -18.33 1.75
N ALA A 184 13.96 -19.41 2.01
CA ALA A 184 15.38 -19.58 1.72
C ALA A 184 15.72 -19.42 0.23
N LYS A 185 16.87 -18.80 -0.06
CA LYS A 185 17.39 -18.62 -1.43
C LYS A 185 18.60 -19.48 -1.79
N SER A 186 19.16 -20.21 -0.83
CA SER A 186 20.22 -21.19 -1.04
C SER A 186 19.75 -22.58 -0.60
N LEU A 187 20.40 -23.64 -1.10
CA LEU A 187 20.16 -25.03 -0.68
C LEU A 187 20.59 -25.30 0.78
N GLU A 188 21.30 -24.35 1.41
CA GLU A 188 21.85 -24.47 2.76
C GLU A 188 21.05 -23.69 3.81
N THR A 189 20.03 -22.93 3.38
CA THR A 189 19.24 -22.07 4.25
C THR A 189 17.88 -22.73 4.57
N PRO A 190 17.51 -22.92 5.85
CA PRO A 190 16.18 -23.43 6.20
C PRO A 190 15.12 -22.33 6.07
N SER A 191 13.97 -22.65 5.48
CA SER A 191 12.77 -21.82 5.53
C SER A 191 12.09 -21.95 6.90
N PHE A 192 11.56 -20.86 7.43
CA PHE A 192 10.78 -20.88 8.66
C PHE A 192 9.58 -19.93 8.56
N GLU A 193 8.50 -20.26 9.25
CA GLU A 193 7.32 -19.41 9.37
C GLU A 193 7.35 -18.73 10.74
N VAL A 194 7.04 -17.43 10.76
CA VAL A 194 6.84 -16.70 12.01
C VAL A 194 5.41 -16.19 12.01
N GLU A 195 4.69 -16.40 13.10
CA GLU A 195 3.40 -15.77 13.38
C GLU A 195 3.66 -14.49 14.18
N PRO A 196 3.67 -13.31 13.56
CA PRO A 196 3.94 -12.08 14.27
C PRO A 196 2.77 -11.75 15.20
N THR A 197 3.06 -11.39 16.45
CA THR A 197 2.01 -11.02 17.41
C THR A 197 1.26 -9.78 16.91
N PRO A 198 -0.09 -9.75 17.00
CA PRO A 198 -0.86 -8.55 16.70
C PRO A 198 -0.32 -7.33 17.43
N SER A 199 -0.29 -6.18 16.75
CA SER A 199 0.33 -4.98 17.28
C SER A 199 -0.47 -3.71 16.97
N PRO A 200 -0.45 -2.70 17.86
CA PRO A 200 -1.05 -1.41 17.57
C PRO A 200 -0.23 -0.67 16.51
N LEU A 201 -0.92 0.00 15.59
CA LEU A 201 -0.34 0.80 14.51
C LEU A 201 -0.74 2.27 14.68
N PHE A 202 0.23 3.17 14.51
CA PHE A 202 -0.01 4.60 14.45
C PHE A 202 0.73 5.21 13.27
N LYS A 203 0.05 6.03 12.46
CA LYS A 203 0.69 6.82 11.39
C LYS A 203 0.24 8.27 11.46
N VAL A 204 1.16 9.16 11.12
CA VAL A 204 0.92 10.59 10.98
C VAL A 204 1.42 11.00 9.61
N GLY A 205 0.54 11.60 8.82
CA GLY A 205 0.80 12.07 7.47
C GLY A 205 0.46 13.55 7.32
N VAL A 206 1.17 14.22 6.43
CA VAL A 206 0.80 15.55 5.93
C VAL A 206 0.76 15.45 4.42
N PHE A 207 -0.34 15.88 3.81
CA PHE A 207 -0.46 15.91 2.36
C PHE A 207 -0.73 17.31 1.85
N LEU A 208 -0.08 17.63 0.72
CA LEU A 208 -0.22 18.90 0.03
C LEU A 208 -1.19 18.75 -1.13
N SER A 209 -2.33 19.42 -1.08
CA SER A 209 -3.37 19.37 -2.11
C SER A 209 -3.76 20.78 -2.54
N PRO A 210 -3.39 21.21 -3.76
CA PRO A 210 -3.80 22.51 -4.26
C PRO A 210 -5.33 22.66 -4.19
N PRO A 211 -5.85 23.82 -3.78
CA PRO A 211 -7.28 24.08 -3.83
C PRO A 211 -7.77 23.94 -5.27
N GLY A 212 -8.93 23.29 -5.45
CA GLY A 212 -9.57 23.24 -6.77
C GLY A 212 -9.85 24.66 -7.27
N GLU A 213 -9.49 24.93 -8.52
CA GLU A 213 -9.97 26.11 -9.25
C GLU A 213 -11.46 26.01 -9.56
#